data_AF-A0A2V6TE44-F1
#
_entry.id   AF-A0A2V6TE44-F1
#
_cell.length_a   1.000
_cell.length_b   1.000
_cell.length_c   1.000
_cell.angle_alpha   90.00
_cell.angle_beta   90.00
_cell.angle_gamma   90.00
#
_symmetry.space_group_name_H-M   'P 1'
#
loop_
_entity.id
_entity.type
_entity.pdbx_description
1 polymer ?
#
loop_
_entity_poly.entity_id
_entity_poly.type
_entity_poly.pdbx_seq_one_letter_code
_entity_poly.pdbx_strand_id
1 'polypeptide(L)'
;MKSVKRLSAFLVTAAAVAALVVPPPALADDSDIFGANIQPNVLILLDNSGSMDEVINSQPYVSSDTYDVINQCGNLKTSPCSTPVVFKAVSGGKYTVYAQTVADVNKNAARTALNSVGYWSGSIQNSQVDLYLGNYLNYQIGFCSVVVCAGEKKIDIAKRTLKGLVDNVTGVRFGFMKFWMNDTYSTGCNSTAHCGGSMVAQMGTSAAVMKAAIEAITPFGFTPLGEFLRDGDNYYKGAQLKNGNTYTTPIQPTVGACQPNFIILVSDGLQNGYLKAEDEATTSFATDFST
;
A
#
# COMPACT_ATOMS: atom_id res chain seq x y z
N MET A 1 28.45 38.41 78.66
CA MET A 1 27.39 38.64 77.65
C MET A 1 27.74 37.88 76.38
N LYS A 2 26.91 36.84 76.09
CA LYS A 2 26.48 36.28 74.78
C LYS A 2 27.57 36.02 73.73
N SER A 3 28.17 34.82 73.68
CA SER A 3 27.70 33.54 73.09
C SER A 3 27.94 33.42 71.58
N VAL A 4 28.97 32.63 71.24
CA VAL A 4 29.29 32.10 69.91
C VAL A 4 28.26 31.01 69.54
N LYS A 5 27.74 31.04 68.32
CA LYS A 5 27.04 29.89 67.69
C LYS A 5 27.69 29.55 66.36
N ARG A 6 28.03 28.26 66.20
CA ARG A 6 28.48 27.59 64.97
C ARG A 6 27.28 27.04 64.19
N LEU A 7 27.58 26.58 62.96
CA LEU A 7 26.78 25.77 62.02
C LEU A 7 25.71 26.56 61.20
N SER A 8 25.55 26.39 59.88
CA SER A 8 25.84 25.24 59.01
C SER A 8 26.15 25.67 57.57
N ALA A 9 27.06 24.95 56.92
CA ALA A 9 27.19 24.87 55.47
C ALA A 9 26.01 24.06 54.90
N PHE A 10 25.40 24.51 53.80
CA PHE A 10 24.69 23.73 52.77
C PHE A 10 23.91 24.75 51.93
N LEU A 11 24.27 24.97 50.66
CA LEU A 11 23.41 25.42 49.54
C LEU A 11 24.27 25.89 48.35
N VAL A 12 25.06 24.98 47.77
CA VAL A 12 25.60 25.16 46.40
C VAL A 12 25.50 23.83 45.67
N THR A 13 24.28 23.33 45.45
CA THR A 13 23.99 22.19 44.55
C THR A 13 22.50 22.17 44.19
N ALA A 14 21.98 23.22 43.55
CA ALA A 14 20.59 23.22 43.07
C ALA A 14 20.40 23.80 41.65
N ALA A 15 21.48 23.95 40.87
CA ALA A 15 21.42 24.57 39.54
C ALA A 15 22.04 23.72 38.40
N ALA A 16 22.29 22.42 38.62
CA ALA A 16 22.95 21.55 37.63
C ALA A 16 22.13 20.31 37.22
N VAL A 17 20.81 20.27 37.49
CA VAL A 17 19.94 19.12 37.14
C VAL A 17 18.88 19.47 36.07
N ALA A 18 18.86 20.71 35.56
CA ALA A 18 17.81 21.20 34.66
C ALA A 18 18.19 21.22 33.15
N ALA A 19 19.10 20.34 32.69
CA ALA A 19 19.46 20.25 31.27
C ALA A 19 19.69 18.81 30.79
N LEU A 20 18.93 17.84 31.32
CA LEU A 20 18.78 16.54 30.64
C LEU A 20 17.88 16.76 29.42
N VAL A 21 18.51 17.10 28.30
CA VAL A 21 17.93 16.92 26.97
C VAL A 21 17.67 15.42 26.83
N VAL A 22 16.42 15.01 27.05
CA VAL A 22 15.98 13.65 26.71
C VAL A 22 16.06 13.59 25.18
N PRO A 23 16.95 12.78 24.59
CA PRO A 23 16.94 12.59 23.15
C PRO A 23 15.55 12.07 22.75
N PRO A 24 15.00 12.51 21.60
CA PRO A 24 13.78 11.91 21.08
C PRO A 24 13.96 10.39 21.05
N PRO A 25 12.92 9.60 21.34
CA PRO A 25 13.02 8.14 21.27
C PRO A 25 13.56 7.77 19.89
N ALA A 26 14.70 7.06 19.89
CA ALA A 26 15.21 6.43 18.68
C ALA A 26 14.14 5.42 18.23
N LEU A 27 13.47 5.75 17.13
CA LEU A 27 12.61 4.82 16.42
C LEU A 27 13.55 3.88 15.69
N ALA A 28 13.93 2.78 16.34
CA ALA A 28 14.60 1.69 15.65
C ALA A 28 13.52 0.92 14.88
N ASP A 29 13.45 1.13 13.58
CA ASP A 29 12.94 0.17 12.61
C ASP A 29 13.98 -0.97 12.51
N ASP A 30 13.59 -2.21 12.22
CA ASP A 30 14.52 -3.37 12.25
C ASP A 30 15.67 -3.25 11.22
N SER A 31 15.65 -2.21 10.38
CA SER A 31 16.69 -1.79 9.44
C SER A 31 17.76 -0.84 10.03
N ASP A 32 17.46 -0.15 11.14
CA ASP A 32 18.33 0.90 11.71
C ASP A 32 19.57 0.35 12.41
N ILE A 33 19.51 -0.90 12.91
CA ILE A 33 20.67 -1.59 13.49
C ILE A 33 21.70 -2.00 12.41
N PHE A 34 21.29 -2.07 11.15
CA PHE A 34 22.14 -2.40 10.00
C PHE A 34 22.56 -1.17 9.19
N GLY A 35 22.25 0.04 9.65
CA GLY A 35 22.83 1.28 9.13
C GLY A 35 22.32 1.75 7.77
N ALA A 36 21.27 1.14 7.22
CA ALA A 36 20.64 1.62 5.99
C ALA A 36 19.12 1.38 6.04
N ASN A 37 18.34 2.47 6.02
CA ASN A 37 16.91 2.42 5.68
C ASN A 37 16.78 2.10 4.19
N ILE A 38 16.89 0.81 3.88
CA ILE A 38 16.84 0.29 2.51
C ILE A 38 15.38 0.25 2.08
N GLN A 39 15.01 1.16 1.18
CA GLN A 39 13.67 1.17 0.61
C GLN A 39 13.48 -0.10 -0.24
N PRO A 40 12.47 -0.94 0.05
CA PRO A 40 12.17 -2.09 -0.79
C PRO A 40 11.64 -1.63 -2.15
N ASN A 41 11.91 -2.47 -3.15
CA ASN A 41 11.35 -2.36 -4.49
C ASN A 41 10.06 -3.18 -4.57
N VAL A 42 8.98 -2.59 -5.09
CA VAL A 42 7.69 -3.27 -5.29
C VAL A 42 7.25 -3.07 -6.72
N LEU A 43 7.23 -4.16 -7.48
CA LEU A 43 6.75 -4.20 -8.85
C LEU A 43 5.28 -4.64 -8.86
N ILE A 44 4.39 -3.77 -9.31
CA ILE A 44 2.99 -4.10 -9.51
C ILE A 44 2.80 -4.59 -10.94
N LEU A 45 2.29 -5.81 -11.07
CA LEU A 45 1.86 -6.40 -12.32
C LEU A 45 0.33 -6.28 -12.40
N LEU A 46 -0.17 -5.34 -13.20
CA LEU A 46 -1.60 -5.12 -13.37
C LEU A 46 -2.12 -5.87 -14.60
N ASP A 47 -3.06 -6.78 -14.34
CA ASP A 47 -3.90 -7.39 -15.37
C ASP A 47 -4.74 -6.31 -16.06
N ASN A 48 -4.58 -6.22 -17.37
CA ASN A 48 -5.42 -5.40 -18.24
C ASN A 48 -6.06 -6.25 -19.35
N SER A 49 -6.38 -7.52 -19.06
CA SER A 49 -7.11 -8.43 -19.94
C SER A 49 -8.53 -7.95 -20.22
N GLY A 50 -9.22 -8.59 -21.17
CA GLY A 50 -10.59 -8.24 -21.52
C GLY A 50 -11.60 -8.46 -20.39
N SER A 51 -11.37 -9.44 -19.49
CA SER A 51 -12.25 -9.66 -18.33
C SER A 51 -12.26 -8.49 -17.36
N MET A 52 -11.18 -7.71 -17.33
CA MET A 52 -11.09 -6.50 -16.51
C MET A 52 -12.00 -5.35 -17.00
N ASP A 53 -12.61 -5.46 -18.18
CA ASP A 53 -13.64 -4.53 -18.68
C ASP A 53 -15.04 -4.80 -18.10
N GLU A 54 -15.22 -5.92 -17.40
CA GLU A 54 -16.49 -6.27 -16.77
C GLU A 54 -16.87 -5.24 -15.69
N VAL A 55 -18.11 -4.79 -15.73
CA VAL A 55 -18.69 -3.90 -14.72
C VAL A 55 -19.22 -4.73 -13.57
N ILE A 56 -18.71 -4.47 -12.37
CA ILE A 56 -19.19 -5.10 -11.14
C ILE A 56 -19.93 -4.09 -10.27
N ASN A 57 -20.84 -4.58 -9.42
CA ASN A 57 -21.58 -3.74 -8.47
C ASN A 57 -20.64 -3.10 -7.45
N SER A 58 -20.21 -1.87 -7.72
CA SER A 58 -19.27 -1.12 -6.91
C SER A 58 -19.47 0.38 -7.11
N GLN A 59 -18.99 1.16 -6.15
CA GLN A 59 -18.90 2.62 -6.19
C GLN A 59 -17.79 3.05 -5.24
N PRO A 60 -17.00 4.11 -5.52
CA PRO A 60 -16.01 4.61 -4.57
C PRO A 60 -16.66 5.20 -3.32
N TYR A 61 -15.95 5.13 -2.19
CA TYR A 61 -16.30 5.89 -0.99
C TYR A 61 -16.19 7.39 -1.26
N VAL A 62 -17.20 8.14 -0.81
CA VAL A 62 -17.23 9.60 -0.86
C VAL A 62 -17.44 10.11 0.56
N SER A 63 -16.45 10.81 1.11
CA SER A 63 -16.49 11.22 2.52
C SER A 63 -17.52 12.29 2.84
N SER A 64 -18.01 13.02 1.84
CA SER A 64 -19.11 13.98 1.99
C SER A 64 -20.48 13.33 2.05
N ASP A 65 -20.60 12.08 1.62
CA ASP A 65 -21.87 11.36 1.61
C ASP A 65 -22.12 10.72 2.99
N THR A 66 -23.38 10.60 3.38
CA THR A 66 -23.78 9.87 4.59
C THR A 66 -24.38 8.54 4.20
N TYR A 67 -23.77 7.45 4.67
CA TYR A 67 -24.21 6.08 4.38
C TYR A 67 -25.11 5.54 5.50
N ASP A 68 -26.07 4.70 5.11
CA ASP A 68 -27.03 4.09 6.04
C ASP A 68 -26.32 3.28 7.13
N VAL A 69 -26.72 3.52 8.39
CA VAL A 69 -26.09 2.88 9.53
C VAL A 69 -26.40 1.39 9.59
N ILE A 70 -25.37 0.57 9.67
CA ILE A 70 -25.48 -0.88 9.85
C ILE A 70 -25.15 -1.30 11.28
N ASN A 71 -25.73 -2.42 11.72
CA ASN A 71 -25.46 -3.01 13.04
C ASN A 71 -24.35 -4.07 12.97
N GLN A 72 -23.14 -3.68 12.57
CA GLN A 72 -21.99 -4.59 12.41
C GLN A 72 -20.79 -4.23 13.30
N CYS A 73 -20.95 -3.26 14.19
CA CYS A 73 -19.92 -2.80 15.11
C CYS A 73 -20.09 -3.41 16.52
N GLY A 74 -19.07 -3.24 17.36
CA GLY A 74 -18.98 -3.79 18.71
C GLY A 74 -18.49 -5.24 18.77
N ASN A 75 -18.36 -5.75 20.00
CA ASN A 75 -17.79 -7.09 20.24
C ASN A 75 -18.65 -8.25 19.71
N LEU A 76 -19.96 -8.03 19.63
CA LEU A 76 -20.95 -9.00 19.15
C LEU A 76 -21.39 -8.75 17.70
N LYS A 77 -20.88 -7.70 17.04
CA LYS A 77 -21.33 -7.25 15.70
C LYS A 77 -22.85 -7.03 15.62
N THR A 78 -23.39 -6.40 16.64
CA THR A 78 -24.82 -6.06 16.76
C THR A 78 -25.04 -4.59 17.07
N SER A 79 -23.97 -3.83 17.35
CA SER A 79 -24.04 -2.41 17.64
C SER A 79 -23.96 -1.58 16.36
N PRO A 80 -24.59 -0.40 16.32
CA PRO A 80 -24.54 0.47 15.17
C PRO A 80 -23.12 0.98 14.91
N CYS A 81 -22.73 1.02 13.64
CA CYS A 81 -21.54 1.73 13.18
C CYS A 81 -21.85 3.23 13.05
N SER A 82 -22.05 3.89 14.18
CA SER A 82 -22.45 5.31 14.25
C SER A 82 -21.52 6.21 13.44
N THR A 83 -22.09 6.98 12.51
CA THR A 83 -21.39 7.81 11.51
C THR A 83 -20.20 8.64 12.04
N PRO A 84 -20.31 9.42 13.14
CA PRO A 84 -19.21 10.27 13.59
C PRO A 84 -18.14 9.54 14.41
N VAL A 85 -18.43 8.32 14.85
CA VAL A 85 -17.57 7.56 15.78
C VAL A 85 -16.40 6.96 15.02
N VAL A 86 -15.22 6.98 15.64
CA VAL A 86 -14.04 6.30 15.11
C VAL A 86 -13.93 4.95 15.79
N PHE A 87 -13.89 3.90 14.99
CA PHE A 87 -13.74 2.52 15.43
C PHE A 87 -12.31 2.04 15.18
N LYS A 88 -11.83 1.15 16.05
CA LYS A 88 -10.59 0.40 15.87
C LYS A 88 -10.93 -1.03 15.47
N ALA A 89 -10.26 -1.56 14.45
CA ALA A 89 -10.34 -2.98 14.14
C ALA A 89 -9.66 -3.82 15.23
N VAL A 90 -10.31 -4.91 15.62
CA VAL A 90 -9.77 -5.91 16.54
C VAL A 90 -9.98 -7.31 15.96
N SER A 91 -9.42 -8.31 16.64
CA SER A 91 -9.46 -9.71 16.17
C SER A 91 -10.88 -10.21 15.86
N GLY A 92 -10.99 -11.09 14.85
CA GLY A 92 -12.27 -11.64 14.40
C GLY A 92 -13.10 -10.69 13.52
N GLY A 93 -12.48 -9.68 12.92
CA GLY A 93 -13.14 -8.70 12.04
C GLY A 93 -14.19 -7.87 12.78
N LYS A 94 -13.86 -7.46 14.01
CA LYS A 94 -14.74 -6.68 14.88
C LYS A 94 -14.23 -5.24 14.95
N TYR A 95 -15.15 -4.30 15.17
CA TYR A 95 -14.85 -2.88 15.24
C TYR A 95 -15.33 -2.33 16.57
N THR A 96 -14.41 -1.96 17.46
CA THR A 96 -14.75 -1.40 18.78
C THR A 96 -14.50 0.10 18.81
N VAL A 97 -15.23 0.84 19.64
CA VAL A 97 -15.08 2.30 19.71
C VAL A 97 -13.66 2.65 20.16
N TYR A 98 -13.00 3.52 19.39
CA TYR A 98 -11.70 4.10 19.72
C TYR A 98 -11.87 5.53 20.24
N ALA A 99 -12.68 6.33 19.54
CA ALA A 99 -12.95 7.72 19.85
C ALA A 99 -14.38 8.08 19.43
N GLN A 100 -15.02 9.01 20.16
CA GLN A 100 -16.40 9.42 19.86
C GLN A 100 -16.50 10.28 18.60
N THR A 101 -15.44 11.03 18.30
CA THR A 101 -15.32 11.83 17.09
C THR A 101 -13.91 11.77 16.50
N VAL A 102 -13.75 12.17 15.25
CA VAL A 102 -12.41 12.31 14.62
C VAL A 102 -11.54 13.32 15.38
N ALA A 103 -12.12 14.36 15.98
CA ALA A 103 -11.36 15.38 16.71
C ALA A 103 -10.62 14.81 17.93
N ASP A 104 -11.15 13.74 18.54
CA ASP A 104 -10.58 13.12 19.74
C ASP A 104 -9.37 12.21 19.40
N VAL A 105 -9.07 11.97 18.13
CA VAL A 105 -7.94 11.15 17.72
C VAL A 105 -6.63 11.93 17.85
N ASN A 106 -5.74 11.45 18.72
CA ASN A 106 -4.47 12.10 19.05
C ASN A 106 -3.35 11.89 18.01
N LYS A 107 -3.67 12.09 16.72
CA LYS A 107 -2.69 12.08 15.62
C LYS A 107 -3.25 12.87 14.43
N ASN A 108 -2.55 13.93 14.03
CA ASN A 108 -3.03 14.80 12.95
C ASN A 108 -3.20 14.05 11.61
N ALA A 109 -2.23 13.22 11.24
CA ALA A 109 -2.31 12.41 10.02
C ALA A 109 -3.52 11.46 10.02
N ALA A 110 -3.83 10.85 11.18
CA ALA A 110 -5.00 9.99 11.31
C ALA A 110 -6.30 10.78 11.13
N ARG A 111 -6.41 11.97 11.74
CA ARG A 111 -7.58 12.84 11.56
C ARG A 111 -7.79 13.25 10.10
N THR A 112 -6.71 13.63 9.41
CA THR A 112 -6.78 13.98 7.99
C THR A 112 -7.29 12.82 7.16
N ALA A 113 -6.72 11.63 7.33
CA ALA A 113 -7.10 10.43 6.58
C ALA A 113 -8.55 9.97 6.89
N LEU A 114 -8.96 9.99 8.17
CA LEU A 114 -10.34 9.63 8.55
C LEU A 114 -11.37 10.57 7.92
N ASN A 115 -11.07 11.86 7.77
CA ASN A 115 -11.97 12.82 7.12
C ASN A 115 -11.94 12.77 5.59
N SER A 116 -10.86 12.28 4.97
CA SER A 116 -10.72 12.22 3.51
C SER A 116 -11.07 10.85 2.93
N VAL A 117 -10.41 9.80 3.39
CA VAL A 117 -10.52 8.43 2.86
C VAL A 117 -11.30 7.49 3.79
N GLY A 118 -11.60 7.91 5.02
CA GLY A 118 -12.46 7.16 5.94
C GLY A 118 -11.76 6.12 6.81
N TYR A 119 -10.47 5.85 6.58
CA TYR A 119 -9.67 4.90 7.35
C TYR A 119 -8.23 5.41 7.56
N TRP A 120 -7.53 4.84 8.54
CA TRP A 120 -6.12 5.11 8.79
C TRP A 120 -5.47 3.95 9.54
N SER A 121 -4.24 3.58 9.18
CA SER A 121 -3.45 2.57 9.88
C SER A 121 -2.09 3.11 10.28
N GLY A 122 -1.64 2.77 11.49
CA GLY A 122 -0.30 3.08 11.96
C GLY A 122 -0.18 3.22 13.47
N SER A 123 0.95 3.75 13.92
CA SER A 123 1.24 3.90 15.36
C SER A 123 0.68 5.21 15.94
N ILE A 124 -0.09 5.08 17.02
CA ILE A 124 -0.50 6.17 17.89
C ILE A 124 -0.03 5.82 19.30
N GLN A 125 0.80 6.67 19.91
CA GLN A 125 1.33 6.45 21.26
C GLN A 125 1.94 5.05 21.44
N ASN A 126 2.76 4.61 20.48
CA ASN A 126 3.42 3.30 20.44
C ASN A 126 2.48 2.09 20.31
N SER A 127 1.20 2.31 20.02
CA SER A 127 0.25 1.25 19.68
C SER A 127 -0.09 1.30 18.21
N GLN A 128 0.16 0.20 17.49
CA GLN A 128 -0.36 0.02 16.13
C GLN A 128 -1.88 -0.10 16.17
N VAL A 129 -2.57 0.71 15.38
CA VAL A 129 -4.03 0.72 15.30
C VAL A 129 -4.48 0.87 13.85
N ASP A 130 -5.55 0.16 13.51
CA ASP A 130 -6.32 0.36 12.28
C ASP A 130 -7.65 1.02 12.65
N LEU A 131 -7.79 2.28 12.26
CA LEU A 131 -8.93 3.14 12.57
C LEU A 131 -9.82 3.32 11.35
N TYR A 132 -11.12 3.34 11.60
CA TYR A 132 -12.17 3.47 10.59
C TYR A 132 -13.24 4.43 11.10
N LEU A 133 -13.66 5.38 10.27
CA LEU A 133 -14.82 6.21 10.56
C LEU A 133 -16.08 5.34 10.43
N GLY A 134 -17.07 5.52 11.31
CA GLY A 134 -18.33 4.78 11.26
C GLY A 134 -19.04 4.92 9.91
N ASN A 135 -19.02 6.12 9.33
CA ASN A 135 -19.54 6.36 7.98
C ASN A 135 -18.86 5.49 6.91
N TYR A 136 -17.54 5.31 7.02
CA TYR A 136 -16.78 4.47 6.10
C TYR A 136 -17.10 2.99 6.28
N LEU A 137 -17.32 2.51 7.52
CA LEU A 137 -17.74 1.13 7.77
C LEU A 137 -19.14 0.84 7.22
N ASN A 138 -20.06 1.80 7.33
CA ASN A 138 -21.39 1.72 6.72
C ASN A 138 -21.29 1.53 5.20
N TYR A 139 -20.42 2.32 4.55
CA TYR A 139 -20.09 2.14 3.14
C TYR A 139 -19.48 0.76 2.84
N GLN A 140 -18.38 0.42 3.52
CA GLN A 140 -17.53 -0.72 3.19
C GLN A 140 -18.25 -2.05 3.35
N ILE A 141 -19.10 -2.18 4.38
CA ILE A 141 -19.77 -3.43 4.72
C ILE A 141 -21.20 -3.48 4.16
N GLY A 142 -21.89 -2.34 4.15
CA GLY A 142 -23.34 -2.29 3.94
C GLY A 142 -23.80 -1.77 2.58
N PHE A 143 -23.11 -0.79 1.99
CA PHE A 143 -23.71 0.05 0.95
C PHE A 143 -24.04 -0.71 -0.34
N CYS A 144 -23.04 -1.20 -1.07
CA CYS A 144 -23.29 -1.97 -2.30
C CYS A 144 -23.77 -3.41 -2.04
N SER A 145 -23.97 -3.80 -0.78
CA SER A 145 -24.58 -5.07 -0.39
C SER A 145 -26.12 -4.98 -0.35
N VAL A 146 -26.66 -3.80 -0.08
CA VAL A 146 -28.11 -3.55 0.08
C VAL A 146 -28.66 -2.68 -1.07
N VAL A 147 -27.81 -1.83 -1.67
CA VAL A 147 -28.15 -0.94 -2.78
C VAL A 147 -27.47 -1.44 -4.07
N VAL A 148 -28.18 -1.36 -5.20
CA VAL A 148 -27.57 -1.53 -6.52
C VAL A 148 -26.77 -0.25 -6.83
N CYS A 149 -25.45 -0.35 -6.75
CA CYS A 149 -24.54 0.72 -7.12
C CYS A 149 -24.49 0.84 -8.66
N ALA A 150 -24.09 2.03 -9.15
CA ALA A 150 -24.03 2.31 -10.59
C ALA A 150 -23.09 1.36 -11.37
N GLY A 151 -22.18 0.70 -10.65
CA GLY A 151 -21.21 -0.23 -11.17
C GLY A 151 -19.91 0.47 -11.58
N GLU A 152 -18.78 -0.21 -11.38
CA GLU A 152 -17.47 0.22 -11.85
C GLU A 152 -16.82 -0.94 -12.61
N LYS A 153 -16.06 -0.62 -13.66
CA LYS A 153 -15.22 -1.62 -14.33
C LYS A 153 -14.15 -2.11 -13.36
N LYS A 154 -13.86 -3.41 -13.36
CA LYS A 154 -12.81 -4.00 -12.50
C LYS A 154 -11.46 -3.29 -12.67
N ILE A 155 -11.08 -2.95 -13.90
CA ILE A 155 -9.84 -2.20 -14.17
C ILE A 155 -9.82 -0.83 -13.51
N ASP A 156 -10.94 -0.12 -13.46
CA ASP A 156 -11.01 1.22 -12.89
C ASP A 156 -10.92 1.18 -11.36
N ILE A 157 -11.52 0.14 -10.74
CA ILE A 157 -11.35 -0.16 -9.31
C ILE A 157 -9.88 -0.47 -9.00
N ALA A 158 -9.23 -1.30 -9.80
CA ALA A 158 -7.82 -1.65 -9.64
C ALA A 158 -6.92 -0.42 -9.75
N LYS A 159 -7.09 0.40 -10.81
CA LYS A 159 -6.36 1.66 -10.97
C LYS A 159 -6.57 2.60 -9.79
N ARG A 160 -7.82 2.77 -9.32
CA ARG A 160 -8.14 3.63 -8.16
C ARG A 160 -7.39 3.18 -6.91
N THR A 161 -7.39 1.87 -6.65
CA THR A 161 -6.68 1.27 -5.51
C THR A 161 -5.17 1.45 -5.61
N LEU A 162 -4.60 1.22 -6.80
CA LEU A 162 -3.16 1.37 -7.05
C LEU A 162 -2.69 2.82 -6.98
N LYS A 163 -3.47 3.77 -7.50
CA LYS A 163 -3.20 5.21 -7.32
C LYS A 163 -3.25 5.60 -5.84
N GLY A 164 -4.21 5.05 -5.09
CA GLY A 164 -4.28 5.21 -3.63
C GLY A 164 -3.05 4.65 -2.91
N LEU A 165 -2.53 3.51 -3.34
CA LEU A 165 -1.28 2.94 -2.81
C LEU A 165 -0.10 3.89 -3.03
N VAL A 166 0.05 4.42 -4.26
CA VAL A 166 1.11 5.38 -4.62
C VAL A 166 1.02 6.67 -3.79
N ASP A 167 -0.19 7.14 -3.48
CA ASP A 167 -0.39 8.37 -2.72
C ASP A 167 -0.15 8.21 -1.21
N ASN A 168 -0.37 7.02 -0.66
CA ASN A 168 -0.40 6.81 0.79
C ASN A 168 0.73 5.93 1.34
N VAL A 169 1.50 5.23 0.49
CA VAL A 169 2.63 4.41 0.93
C VAL A 169 3.95 5.12 0.65
N THR A 170 4.67 5.44 1.73
CA THR A 170 5.99 6.07 1.69
C THR A 170 7.09 5.07 2.07
N GLY A 171 8.33 5.32 1.65
CA GLY A 171 9.47 4.45 1.97
C GLY A 171 9.59 3.22 1.07
N VAL A 172 8.80 3.15 -0.01
CA VAL A 172 8.81 2.06 -0.99
C VAL A 172 9.06 2.62 -2.39
N ARG A 173 9.75 1.86 -3.23
CA ARG A 173 10.02 2.19 -4.63
C ARG A 173 9.08 1.38 -5.52
N PHE A 174 8.02 2.02 -6.01
CA PHE A 174 7.05 1.35 -6.88
C PHE A 174 7.49 1.34 -8.35
N GLY A 175 7.25 0.21 -9.01
CA GLY A 175 7.23 0.07 -10.47
C GLY A 175 5.90 -0.53 -10.90
N PHE A 176 5.48 -0.27 -12.14
CA PHE A 176 4.22 -0.78 -12.68
C PHE A 176 4.44 -1.38 -14.05
N MET A 177 3.83 -2.53 -14.28
CA MET A 177 3.71 -3.15 -15.59
C MET A 177 2.26 -3.50 -15.86
N LYS A 178 1.95 -3.67 -17.15
CA LYS A 178 0.70 -4.23 -17.66
C LYS A 178 1.02 -5.32 -18.69
N PHE A 179 0.03 -6.09 -19.13
CA PHE A 179 0.26 -6.99 -20.25
C PHE A 179 0.65 -6.21 -21.51
N TRP A 180 1.66 -6.74 -22.20
CA TRP A 180 2.10 -6.27 -23.49
C TRP A 180 1.30 -6.94 -24.60
N MET A 181 0.81 -6.12 -25.55
CA MET A 181 0.09 -6.54 -26.77
C MET A 181 -1.23 -7.28 -26.51
N ASN A 182 -2.02 -6.68 -25.65
CA ASN A 182 -3.46 -6.82 -25.66
C ASN A 182 -4.07 -5.65 -26.45
N ASP A 183 -3.84 -5.55 -27.75
CA ASP A 183 -4.56 -4.58 -28.63
C ASP A 183 -4.88 -5.15 -30.02
N THR A 184 -4.25 -6.26 -30.39
CA THR A 184 -4.41 -6.92 -31.69
C THR A 184 -4.88 -8.36 -31.49
N TYR A 185 -6.20 -8.59 -31.55
CA TYR A 185 -6.81 -9.91 -31.33
C TYR A 185 -6.32 -10.97 -32.35
N SER A 186 -5.89 -10.54 -33.53
CA SER A 186 -5.56 -11.44 -34.66
C SER A 186 -4.25 -12.21 -34.50
N THR A 187 -3.33 -11.80 -33.63
CA THR A 187 -2.05 -12.50 -33.43
C THR A 187 -2.07 -13.51 -32.27
N GLY A 188 -3.06 -13.39 -31.38
CA GLY A 188 -3.16 -14.22 -30.18
C GLY A 188 -1.96 -14.05 -29.23
N CYS A 189 -2.13 -14.46 -27.97
CA CYS A 189 -0.97 -14.86 -27.21
C CYS A 189 -0.43 -16.14 -27.88
N ASN A 190 0.86 -16.20 -28.27
CA ASN A 190 1.54 -17.43 -28.70
C ASN A 190 3.04 -17.44 -28.32
N SER A 191 3.70 -18.60 -28.40
CA SER A 191 5.13 -18.74 -28.06
C SER A 191 6.06 -17.80 -28.87
N THR A 192 5.61 -17.36 -30.04
CA THR A 192 6.32 -16.49 -30.99
C THR A 192 5.84 -15.03 -31.02
N ALA A 193 4.73 -14.65 -30.37
CA ALA A 193 4.18 -13.29 -30.39
C ALA A 193 3.33 -12.94 -29.14
N HIS A 194 3.54 -11.73 -28.62
CA HIS A 194 2.58 -10.93 -27.83
C HIS A 194 2.03 -11.52 -26.51
N CYS A 195 2.85 -12.23 -25.75
CA CYS A 195 2.55 -12.63 -24.37
C CYS A 195 3.67 -12.17 -23.45
N GLY A 196 3.39 -11.24 -22.54
CA GLY A 196 4.41 -10.77 -21.60
C GLY A 196 4.02 -9.45 -20.96
N GLY A 197 5.01 -8.78 -20.40
CA GLY A 197 4.86 -7.52 -19.71
C GLY A 197 5.34 -6.32 -20.53
N SER A 198 4.71 -5.17 -20.30
CA SER A 198 5.22 -3.87 -20.72
C SER A 198 5.29 -2.96 -19.50
N MET A 199 6.42 -2.28 -19.34
CA MET A 199 6.57 -1.26 -18.30
C MET A 199 5.59 -0.12 -18.55
N VAL A 200 4.84 0.22 -17.52
CA VAL A 200 3.97 1.40 -17.45
C VAL A 200 4.72 2.54 -16.77
N ALA A 201 5.41 2.25 -15.68
CA ALA A 201 6.24 3.20 -14.95
C ALA A 201 7.42 2.46 -14.29
N GLN A 202 8.64 2.93 -14.52
CA GLN A 202 9.84 2.35 -13.91
C GLN A 202 9.97 2.74 -12.44
N MET A 203 10.64 1.92 -11.65
CA MET A 203 10.99 2.27 -10.28
C MET A 203 11.81 3.56 -10.22
N GLY A 204 11.41 4.47 -9.34
CA GLY A 204 11.98 5.83 -9.25
C GLY A 204 11.23 6.88 -10.09
N THR A 205 10.20 6.50 -10.84
CA THR A 205 9.29 7.47 -11.49
C THR A 205 8.51 8.26 -10.43
N SER A 206 8.28 9.55 -10.68
CA SER A 206 7.49 10.38 -9.76
C SER A 206 6.04 9.87 -9.63
N ALA A 207 5.45 10.04 -8.45
CA ALA A 207 4.06 9.64 -8.19
C ALA A 207 3.07 10.22 -9.20
N ALA A 208 3.24 11.48 -9.61
CA ALA A 208 2.35 12.13 -10.59
C ALA A 208 2.40 11.44 -11.97
N VAL A 209 3.60 11.17 -12.48
CA VAL A 209 3.80 10.50 -13.78
C VAL A 209 3.29 9.06 -13.72
N MET A 210 3.57 8.36 -12.62
CA MET A 210 3.12 7.00 -12.40
C MET A 210 1.59 6.88 -12.39
N LYS A 211 0.89 7.78 -11.68
CA LYS A 211 -0.57 7.80 -11.65
C LYS A 211 -1.18 8.12 -13.02
N ALA A 212 -0.58 9.04 -13.78
CA ALA A 212 -1.02 9.34 -15.14
C ALA A 212 -0.85 8.13 -16.07
N ALA A 213 0.26 7.39 -15.94
CA ALA A 213 0.50 6.18 -16.72
C ALA A 213 -0.46 5.03 -16.35
N ILE A 214 -0.77 4.85 -15.05
CA ILE A 214 -1.78 3.89 -14.58
C ILE A 214 -3.16 4.23 -15.14
N GLU A 215 -3.53 5.51 -15.16
CA GLU A 215 -4.84 5.95 -15.65
C GLU A 215 -5.06 5.58 -17.13
N ALA A 216 -4.01 5.68 -17.93
CA ALA A 216 -4.04 5.42 -19.37
C ALA A 216 -4.17 3.92 -19.75
N ILE A 217 -4.14 3.00 -18.79
CA ILE A 217 -4.24 1.56 -19.06
C ILE A 217 -5.66 1.20 -19.51
N THR A 218 -5.82 0.55 -20.65
CA THR A 218 -7.13 0.05 -21.11
C THR A 218 -7.21 -1.47 -21.01
N PRO A 219 -8.38 -2.03 -20.66
CA PRO A 219 -8.61 -3.47 -20.63
C PRO A 219 -8.79 -4.01 -22.05
N PHE A 220 -8.12 -5.11 -22.38
CA PHE A 220 -8.26 -5.83 -23.65
C PHE A 220 -7.55 -7.18 -23.57
N GLY A 221 -7.94 -8.17 -24.38
CA GLY A 221 -7.13 -9.35 -24.69
C GLY A 221 -6.99 -10.39 -23.57
N PHE A 222 -5.85 -11.08 -23.52
CA PHE A 222 -5.60 -12.31 -22.74
C PHE A 222 -4.92 -12.06 -21.39
N THR A 223 -4.76 -13.12 -20.60
CA THR A 223 -4.15 -13.15 -19.25
C THR A 223 -2.92 -14.09 -19.24
N PRO A 224 -1.83 -13.74 -19.97
CA PRO A 224 -0.62 -14.57 -20.07
C PRO A 224 0.26 -14.46 -18.82
N LEU A 225 -0.22 -15.04 -17.73
CA LEU A 225 0.32 -14.79 -16.40
C LEU A 225 1.77 -15.24 -16.21
N GLY A 226 2.14 -16.42 -16.70
CA GLY A 226 3.52 -16.91 -16.60
C GLY A 226 4.49 -16.00 -17.36
N GLU A 227 4.16 -15.62 -18.60
CA GLU A 227 4.99 -14.71 -19.38
C GLU A 227 5.13 -13.32 -18.73
N PHE A 228 4.07 -12.86 -18.07
CA PHE A 228 4.08 -11.58 -17.38
C PHE A 228 4.96 -11.61 -16.14
N LEU A 229 4.91 -12.70 -15.36
CA LEU A 229 5.81 -12.93 -14.23
C LEU A 229 7.27 -13.02 -14.69
N ARG A 230 7.55 -13.76 -15.77
CA ARG A 230 8.88 -13.83 -16.38
C ARG A 230 9.41 -12.45 -16.76
N ASP A 231 8.58 -11.60 -17.36
CA ASP A 231 9.01 -10.24 -17.72
C ASP A 231 9.17 -9.33 -16.50
N GLY A 232 8.41 -9.55 -15.42
CA GLY A 232 8.66 -8.90 -14.13
C GLY A 232 10.02 -9.26 -13.55
N ASP A 233 10.41 -10.54 -13.63
CA ASP A 233 11.74 -11.01 -13.26
C ASP A 233 12.84 -10.44 -14.18
N ASN A 234 12.63 -10.45 -15.49
CA ASN A 234 13.57 -9.84 -16.45
C ASN A 234 13.78 -8.34 -16.16
N TYR A 235 12.76 -7.61 -15.73
CA TYR A 235 12.91 -6.22 -15.31
C TYR A 235 13.85 -6.10 -14.09
N TYR A 236 13.68 -6.94 -13.07
CA TYR A 236 14.58 -6.98 -11.93
C TYR A 236 16.02 -7.38 -12.30
N LYS A 237 16.19 -8.27 -13.28
CA LYS A 237 17.50 -8.68 -13.80
C LYS A 237 18.17 -7.61 -14.68
N GLY A 238 17.42 -6.62 -15.15
CA GLY A 238 17.85 -5.73 -16.22
C GLY A 238 18.03 -6.45 -17.56
N ALA A 239 17.30 -7.54 -17.76
CA ALA A 239 17.29 -8.33 -18.99
C ALA A 239 16.23 -7.80 -19.98
N GLN A 240 16.31 -8.25 -21.23
CA GLN A 240 15.32 -7.90 -22.25
C GLN A 240 13.97 -8.55 -21.93
N LEU A 241 12.90 -7.75 -21.95
CA LEU A 241 11.53 -8.25 -21.83
C LEU A 241 11.09 -8.92 -23.13
N LYS A 242 10.03 -9.71 -23.11
CA LYS A 242 9.47 -10.33 -24.33
C LYS A 242 9.09 -9.30 -25.42
N ASN A 243 8.81 -8.06 -25.02
CA ASN A 243 8.50 -6.96 -25.94
C ASN A 243 9.71 -6.36 -26.67
N GLY A 244 10.92 -6.85 -26.40
CA GLY A 244 12.15 -6.37 -27.01
C GLY A 244 12.80 -5.18 -26.27
N ASN A 245 12.09 -4.53 -25.35
CA ASN A 245 12.65 -3.46 -24.53
C ASN A 245 13.53 -4.05 -23.43
N THR A 246 14.61 -3.34 -23.13
CA THR A 246 15.51 -3.63 -22.00
C THR A 246 15.52 -2.41 -21.09
N TYR A 247 15.48 -2.66 -19.79
CA TYR A 247 15.57 -1.62 -18.77
C TYR A 247 16.75 -1.90 -17.86
N THR A 248 17.34 -0.87 -17.27
CA THR A 248 18.32 -1.05 -16.19
C THR A 248 17.65 -1.75 -15.01
N THR A 249 18.36 -2.66 -14.35
CA THR A 249 17.87 -3.26 -13.11
C THR A 249 17.50 -2.15 -12.10
N PRO A 250 16.35 -2.26 -11.42
CA PRO A 250 15.98 -1.34 -10.35
C PRO A 250 16.69 -1.63 -9.02
N ILE A 251 17.41 -2.77 -8.92
CA ILE A 251 18.18 -3.13 -7.74
C ILE A 251 19.38 -2.19 -7.66
N GLN A 252 19.46 -1.42 -6.57
CA GLN A 252 20.44 -0.38 -6.41
C GLN A 252 21.82 -1.00 -6.11
N PRO A 253 22.88 -0.69 -6.87
CA PRO A 253 24.21 -1.30 -6.66
C PRO A 253 24.78 -1.08 -5.26
N THR A 254 24.45 0.07 -4.64
CA THR A 254 24.88 0.42 -3.28
C THR A 254 24.25 -0.46 -2.19
N VAL A 255 23.23 -1.24 -2.54
CA VAL A 255 22.52 -2.15 -1.63
C VAL A 255 22.66 -3.61 -2.08
N GLY A 256 22.62 -3.85 -3.39
CA GLY A 256 22.78 -5.17 -3.99
C GLY A 256 21.78 -6.20 -3.45
N ALA A 257 22.27 -7.40 -3.12
CA ALA A 257 21.47 -8.49 -2.57
C ALA A 257 20.67 -8.16 -1.31
N CYS A 258 21.01 -7.10 -0.56
CA CYS A 258 20.28 -6.72 0.64
C CYS A 258 18.98 -5.95 0.35
N GLN A 259 18.71 -5.55 -0.89
CA GLN A 259 17.48 -4.83 -1.24
C GLN A 259 16.29 -5.80 -1.31
N PRO A 260 15.25 -5.65 -0.48
CA PRO A 260 14.06 -6.48 -0.62
C PRO A 260 13.34 -6.12 -1.93
N ASN A 261 12.99 -7.13 -2.72
CA ASN A 261 12.31 -6.97 -4.00
C ASN A 261 11.02 -7.81 -3.99
N PHE A 262 9.90 -7.19 -4.32
CA PHE A 262 8.60 -7.82 -4.31
C PHE A 262 7.89 -7.67 -5.64
N ILE A 263 7.06 -8.66 -5.97
CA ILE A 263 6.08 -8.58 -7.04
C ILE A 263 4.69 -8.68 -6.40
N ILE A 264 3.79 -7.76 -6.73
CA ILE A 264 2.37 -7.86 -6.43
C ILE A 264 1.63 -7.97 -7.76
N LEU A 265 0.90 -9.06 -7.93
CA LEU A 265 0.08 -9.32 -9.09
C LEU A 265 -1.39 -9.00 -8.77
N VAL A 266 -2.04 -8.22 -9.63
CA VAL A 266 -3.45 -7.85 -9.52
C VAL A 266 -4.17 -8.38 -10.76
N SER A 267 -5.04 -9.38 -10.61
CA SER A 267 -5.73 -10.07 -11.72
C SER A 267 -7.11 -10.60 -11.31
N ASP A 268 -8.05 -10.65 -12.26
CA ASP A 268 -9.40 -11.22 -12.10
C ASP A 268 -9.64 -12.51 -12.91
N GLY A 269 -8.66 -12.92 -13.72
CA GLY A 269 -8.79 -13.99 -14.71
C GLY A 269 -7.87 -15.17 -14.45
N LEU A 270 -8.28 -16.35 -14.92
CA LEU A 270 -7.39 -17.51 -14.95
C LEU A 270 -6.30 -17.33 -16.02
N GLN A 271 -5.12 -17.89 -15.76
CA GLN A 271 -4.04 -17.92 -16.72
C GLN A 271 -4.47 -18.60 -18.04
N ASN A 272 -4.19 -17.96 -19.16
CA ASN A 272 -4.37 -18.51 -20.50
C ASN A 272 -3.16 -18.26 -21.43
N GLY A 273 -1.97 -18.07 -20.83
CA GLY A 273 -0.68 -18.08 -21.51
C GLY A 273 -0.08 -19.49 -21.65
N TYR A 274 1.15 -19.56 -22.15
CA TYR A 274 1.88 -20.79 -22.45
C TYR A 274 2.87 -21.18 -21.36
N LEU A 275 3.44 -20.18 -20.68
CA LEU A 275 4.27 -20.41 -19.52
C LEU A 275 3.40 -20.58 -18.29
N LYS A 276 3.76 -21.53 -17.44
CA LYS A 276 3.09 -21.78 -16.17
C LYS A 276 3.56 -20.76 -15.14
N ALA A 277 2.62 -19.99 -14.58
CA ALA A 277 2.94 -19.03 -13.51
C ALA A 277 3.59 -19.69 -12.29
N GLU A 278 3.22 -20.94 -11.98
CA GLU A 278 3.83 -21.74 -10.90
C GLU A 278 5.34 -21.93 -11.11
N ASP A 279 5.76 -22.26 -12.33
CA ASP A 279 7.17 -22.48 -12.64
C ASP A 279 7.94 -21.16 -12.58
N GLU A 280 7.40 -20.10 -13.19
CA GLU A 280 8.02 -18.78 -13.21
C GLU A 280 8.12 -18.16 -11.81
N ALA A 281 7.14 -18.39 -10.93
CA ALA A 281 7.16 -17.88 -9.55
C ALA A 281 8.14 -18.63 -8.62
N THR A 282 8.53 -19.86 -8.96
CA THR A 282 9.35 -20.72 -8.09
C THR A 282 10.78 -20.92 -8.58
N THR A 283 11.04 -20.75 -9.87
CA THR A 283 12.33 -21.09 -10.48
C THR A 283 13.13 -19.88 -10.96
N SER A 284 12.51 -18.71 -11.11
CA SER A 284 13.19 -17.49 -11.55
C SER A 284 13.72 -16.68 -10.36
N PHE A 285 15.05 -16.49 -10.32
CA PHE A 285 15.73 -15.67 -9.33
C PHE A 285 16.57 -14.59 -10.00
N ALA A 286 16.46 -13.35 -9.53
CA ALA A 286 17.39 -12.28 -9.88
C ALA A 286 18.78 -12.59 -9.29
N THR A 287 19.84 -12.25 -10.03
CA THR A 287 21.22 -12.42 -9.56
C THR A 287 21.59 -11.37 -8.51
N ASP A 288 22.70 -11.56 -7.80
CA ASP A 288 23.27 -10.48 -6.98
C ASP A 288 23.80 -9.35 -7.87
N PHE A 289 23.50 -8.10 -7.49
CA PHE A 289 23.90 -6.87 -8.18
C PHE A 289 24.75 -5.95 -7.29
N SER A 290 25.25 -6.45 -6.15
CA SER A 290 26.24 -5.73 -5.34
C SER A 290 27.55 -5.54 -6.13
N THR A 291 28.13 -4.34 -6.02
CA THR A 291 29.44 -4.00 -6.60
C THR A 291 30.45 -3.70 -5.52
#